data_AF-A0A847GEA0-F1
#
_entry.id   AF-A0A847GEA0-F1
#
_cell.length_a   1.000
_cell.length_b   1.000
_cell.length_c   1.000
_cell.angle_alpha   90.00
_cell.angle_beta   90.00
_cell.angle_gamma   90.00
#
_symmetry.space_group_name_H-M   'P 1'
#
loop_
_entity.id
_entity.type
_entity.pdbx_description
1 polymer ?
#
loop_
_entity_poly.entity_id
_entity_poly.type
_entity_poly.pdbx_seq_one_letter_code
_entity_poly.pdbx_strand_id
1 'polypeptide(L)' 'NHMANWLECLRSREKPNADIEYGHQHAVATIMAAAALDTGQRMRYDREQRRMFAG' A
#
# COMPACT_ATOMS: atom_id res chain seq x y z
N ASN A 1 7.24 -6.14 -18.57
CA ASN A 1 6.44 -7.37 -18.53
C ASN A 1 6.11 -7.69 -17.07
N HIS A 2 4.91 -7.32 -16.60
CA HIS A 2 4.53 -7.44 -15.18
C HIS A 2 4.29 -8.91 -14.78
N MET A 3 3.49 -9.65 -15.58
CA MET A 3 3.14 -11.04 -15.29
C MET A 3 4.33 -12.00 -15.40
N ALA A 4 5.25 -11.80 -16.36
CA ALA A 4 6.44 -12.64 -16.45
C ALA A 4 7.37 -12.46 -15.25
N ASN A 5 7.59 -11.23 -14.79
CA ASN A 5 8.37 -10.99 -13.56
C ASN A 5 7.79 -11.75 -12.38
N TRP A 6 6.46 -11.69 -12.18
CA TRP A 6 5.81 -12.43 -11.11
C TRP A 6 6.02 -13.94 -11.23
N LEU A 7 5.82 -14.53 -12.42
CA LEU A 7 6.03 -15.97 -12.65
C LEU A 7 7.49 -16.40 -12.49
N GLU A 8 8.45 -15.57 -12.88
CA GLU A 8 9.88 -15.81 -12.69
C GLU A 8 10.25 -15.79 -11.22
N CYS A 9 9.82 -14.76 -10.47
CA CYS A 9 10.05 -14.63 -9.04
C CYS A 9 9.45 -15.80 -8.25
N LEU A 10 8.29 -16.34 -8.65
CA LEU A 10 7.73 -17.55 -8.03
C LEU A 10 8.65 -18.77 -8.20
N ARG A 11 9.34 -18.90 -9.33
CA ARG A 11 10.27 -20.01 -9.59
C ARG A 11 11.61 -19.80 -8.90
N SER A 12 12.18 -18.59 -9.00
CA SER A 12 13.49 -18.26 -8.43
C SER A 12 13.45 -18.03 -6.91
N ARG A 13 12.26 -17.79 -6.36
CA ARG A 13 12.03 -17.34 -4.97
C ARG A 13 12.62 -15.97 -4.66
N GLU A 14 12.87 -15.17 -5.68
CA GLU A 14 13.26 -13.77 -5.53
C GLU A 14 12.03 -12.88 -5.30
N LYS A 15 12.26 -11.65 -4.83
CA LYS A 15 11.18 -10.67 -4.68
C LYS A 15 10.76 -10.12 -6.05
N PRO A 16 9.44 -9.96 -6.30
CA PRO A 16 8.96 -9.27 -7.49
C PRO A 16 9.29 -7.77 -7.43
N ASN A 17 9.23 -7.12 -8.58
CA ASN A 17 9.47 -5.66 -8.69
C ASN A 17 8.51 -4.83 -7.82
N ALA A 18 7.31 -5.36 -7.54
CA ALA A 18 6.33 -4.78 -6.64
C ALA A 18 5.83 -5.87 -5.68
N ASP A 19 6.47 -5.97 -4.51
CA ASP A 19 6.05 -6.88 -3.45
C ASP A 19 4.86 -6.32 -2.64
N ILE A 20 4.45 -7.06 -1.61
CA ILE A 20 3.27 -6.72 -0.81
C ILE A 20 3.36 -5.34 -0.13
N GLU A 21 4.56 -4.83 0.15
CA GLU A 21 4.72 -3.52 0.78
C GLU A 21 4.28 -2.38 -0.15
N TYR A 22 4.50 -2.51 -1.46
CA TYR A 22 3.98 -1.56 -2.44
C TYR A 22 2.45 -1.63 -2.52
N GLY A 23 1.88 -2.84 -2.49
CA GLY A 23 0.42 -3.02 -2.43
C GLY A 23 -0.19 -2.37 -1.18
N HIS A 24 0.44 -2.57 -0.02
CA HIS A 24 0.01 -1.96 1.23
C HIS A 24 0.08 -0.43 1.19
N GLN A 25 1.14 0.16 0.65
CA GLN A 25 1.28 1.61 0.52
C GLN A 25 0.16 2.23 -0.32
N HIS A 26 -0.21 1.60 -1.44
CA HIS A 26 -1.34 2.06 -2.26
C HIS A 26 -2.68 1.92 -1.53
N ALA A 27 -2.88 0.83 -0.79
CA ALA A 27 -4.09 0.62 0.00
C ALA A 27 -4.23 1.68 1.11
N VAL A 28 -3.15 2.02 1.81
CA VAL A 28 -3.16 3.08 2.83
C VAL A 28 -3.64 4.41 2.24
N ALA A 29 -3.11 4.81 1.08
CA ALA A 29 -3.51 6.07 0.45
C ALA A 29 -5.00 6.10 0.08
N THR A 30 -5.54 5.00 -0.47
CA THR A 30 -6.96 4.91 -0.83
C THR A 30 -7.88 4.89 0.40
N ILE A 31 -7.48 4.19 1.47
CA ILE A 31 -8.21 4.18 2.75
C ILE A 31 -8.21 5.58 3.38
N MET A 32 -7.07 6.28 3.37
CA MET A 32 -6.98 7.66 3.86
C MET A 32 -7.92 8.60 3.10
N ALA A 33 -7.99 8.47 1.77
CA ALA A 33 -8.89 9.28 0.96
C ALA A 33 -10.37 8.98 1.29
N ALA A 34 -10.73 7.71 1.45
CA ALA A 34 -12.08 7.31 1.84
C ALA A 34 -12.46 7.85 3.24
N ALA A 35 -11.56 7.75 4.21
CA ALA A 35 -11.78 8.28 5.56
C ALA A 35 -11.88 9.82 5.57
N ALA A 36 -11.09 10.51 4.74
CA ALA A 36 -11.19 11.96 4.60
C ALA A 36 -12.54 12.39 4.01
N LEU A 37 -13.03 11.64 3.01
CA LEU A 37 -14.33 11.88 2.38
C LEU A 37 -15.48 11.69 3.38
N ASP A 38 -15.45 10.63 4.18
CA ASP A 38 -16.49 10.30 5.16
C ASP A 38 -16.52 11.29 6.33
N THR A 39 -15.35 11.65 6.86
CA THR A 39 -15.25 12.48 8.07
C THR A 39 -15.18 13.98 7.79
N GLY A 40 -14.89 14.37 6.55
CA GLY A 40 -14.56 15.76 6.19
C GLY A 40 -13.23 16.27 6.75
N GLN A 41 -12.42 15.40 7.35
CA GLN A 41 -11.14 15.76 7.97
C GLN A 41 -9.95 15.34 7.11
N ARG A 42 -8.85 16.07 7.20
CA ARG A 42 -7.58 15.62 6.64
C ARG A 42 -7.09 14.39 7.40
N MET A 43 -6.64 13.36 6.69
CA MET A 43 -6.03 12.18 7.28
C MET A 43 -4.51 12.23 7.16
N ARG A 44 -3.81 11.76 8.21
CA ARG A 44 -2.37 11.50 8.25
C ARG A 44 -2.11 10.03 8.55
N TYR A 45 -0.93 9.57 8.16
CA TYR A 45 -0.49 8.20 8.38
C TYR A 45 0.90 8.18 9.03
N ASP A 46 0.98 7.50 10.17
CA ASP A 46 2.22 7.16 10.84
C ASP A 46 2.71 5.81 10.28
N ARG A 47 3.87 5.85 9.60
CA ARG A 47 4.46 4.65 8.97
C ARG A 47 5.04 3.68 10.00
N GLU A 48 5.58 4.19 11.11
CA GLU A 48 6.21 3.36 12.14
C GLU A 48 5.16 2.62 12.94
N GLN A 49 4.12 3.33 13.37
CA GLN A 49 2.99 2.74 14.11
C GLN A 49 1.95 2.07 13.21
N ARG A 50 2.07 2.24 11.89
CA ARG A 50 1.09 1.79 10.87
C ARG A 50 -0.33 2.24 11.19
N ARG A 51 -0.48 3.49 11.62
CA ARG A 51 -1.75 4.04 12.11
C ARG A 51 -2.16 5.27 11.32
N MET A 52 -3.44 5.31 10.95
CA MET A 52 -4.09 6.50 10.39
C MET A 52 -4.81 7.27 11.50
N PHE A 53 -4.76 8.60 11.44
CA PHE A 53 -5.46 9.49 12.38
C PHE A 53 -5.82 10.82 11.70
N ALA A 54 -6.83 11.51 12.23
CA ALA A 54 -7.25 12.82 11.72
C ALA A 54 -6.27 13.92 12.16
N GLY A 55 -6.01 14.89 11.28
CA GLY A 55 -5.15 16.05 11.52
C GLY A 55 -4.36 16.51 10.31
#